data_AF-A0A814G6P2-F1
#
_entry.id   AF-A0A814G6P2-F1
#
_cell.length_a   1.000
_cell.length_b   1.000
_cell.length_c   1.000
_cell.angle_alpha   90.00
_cell.angle_beta   90.00
_cell.angle_gamma   90.00
#
_symmetry.space_group_name_H-M   'P 1'
#
loop_
_entity.id
_entity.type
_entity.pdbx_description
1 polymer ?
#
loop_
_entity_poly.entity_id
_entity_poly.type
_entity_poly.pdbx_seq_one_letter_code
_entity_poly.pdbx_strand_id
1 'polypeptide(L)'
;MIYLDFYGDDTQGSVILQPTIWYHMVYIYDYPTRTQFVYINGKLDKSNSNKGSYKGDSEVLTVSYTSANNLLDNGPLGINGAGTNFQFTAFGRIDQGLDLLVDPSYVQVTGLVYLDTKDYPYSVAVWIRPTMITNGTIIHVSSDTNDTSWSMSMLGFTSAGNVGVQDCTTSNAVSITEPVVATGMWTHLTVAYAQSNQLRLWINETVYGTSSTIFTSSTADAPVTVTLADRWYDKNF
;
A
#
# COMPACT_ATOMS: atom_id res chain seq x y z
N MET A 1 -14.13 18.94 -9.71
CA MET A 1 -13.24 18.22 -10.65
C MET A 1 -11.96 17.91 -9.90
N ILE A 2 -11.31 16.80 -10.21
CA ILE A 2 -10.09 16.35 -9.54
C ILE A 2 -8.88 16.56 -10.45
N TYR A 3 -7.73 16.83 -9.84
CA TYR A 3 -6.47 17.05 -10.52
C TYR A 3 -5.42 16.14 -9.91
N LEU A 4 -4.70 15.41 -10.75
CA LEU A 4 -3.35 14.96 -10.42
C LEU A 4 -2.41 16.10 -10.79
N ASP A 5 -1.91 16.82 -9.80
CA ASP A 5 -1.17 18.09 -9.98
C ASP A 5 0.34 17.88 -9.82
N PHE A 6 1.10 18.24 -10.86
CA PHE A 6 2.57 18.29 -10.87
C PHE A 6 3.07 19.72 -11.15
N TYR A 7 2.59 20.69 -10.38
CA TYR A 7 2.90 22.11 -10.49
C TYR A 7 2.77 22.64 -11.93
N GLY A 8 1.55 22.54 -12.47
CA GLY A 8 1.22 23.04 -13.81
C GLY A 8 1.40 22.01 -14.93
N ASP A 9 1.71 20.75 -14.61
CA ASP A 9 1.68 19.64 -15.56
C ASP A 9 0.63 18.58 -15.21
N ASP A 10 -0.58 19.08 -15.01
CA ASP A 10 -1.62 18.32 -14.34
C ASP A 10 -2.37 17.40 -15.29
N THR A 11 -2.96 16.34 -14.73
CA THR A 11 -4.04 15.60 -15.39
C THR A 11 -5.34 15.86 -14.66
N GLN A 12 -6.22 16.61 -15.32
CA GLN A 12 -7.56 16.91 -14.85
C GLN A 12 -8.52 15.77 -15.21
N GLY A 13 -9.19 15.24 -14.19
CA GLY A 13 -10.26 14.25 -14.32
C GLY A 13 -11.52 14.85 -14.97
N SER A 14 -12.30 14.00 -15.65
CA SER A 14 -13.53 14.41 -16.35
C SER A 14 -14.79 14.24 -15.49
N VAL A 15 -14.73 13.42 -14.43
CA VAL A 15 -15.86 13.23 -13.51
C VAL A 15 -16.06 14.44 -12.59
N ILE A 16 -17.33 14.84 -12.44
CA ILE A 16 -17.77 15.83 -11.46
C ILE A 16 -18.21 15.08 -10.20
N LEU A 17 -17.38 15.13 -9.16
CA LEU A 17 -17.68 14.53 -7.86
C LEU A 17 -18.86 15.24 -7.20
N GLN A 18 -19.83 14.47 -6.73
CA GLN A 18 -20.97 14.96 -5.97
C GLN A 18 -20.64 15.02 -4.47
N PRO A 19 -21.10 16.06 -3.75
CA PRO A 19 -20.99 16.11 -2.30
C PRO A 19 -21.63 14.87 -1.66
N THR A 20 -21.10 14.45 -0.50
CA THR A 20 -21.61 13.34 0.33
C THR A 20 -21.53 11.93 -0.29
N ILE A 21 -20.98 11.80 -1.50
CA ILE A 21 -20.68 10.50 -2.12
C ILE A 21 -19.19 10.19 -1.91
N TRP A 22 -18.91 8.95 -1.50
CA TRP A 22 -17.54 8.44 -1.41
C TRP A 22 -17.05 7.94 -2.76
N TYR A 23 -15.81 8.28 -3.09
CA TYR A 23 -15.13 7.83 -4.31
C TYR A 23 -13.79 7.22 -3.92
N HIS A 24 -13.45 6.06 -4.49
CA HIS A 24 -12.10 5.52 -4.46
C HIS A 24 -11.33 6.09 -5.64
N MET A 25 -10.22 6.78 -5.39
CA MET A 25 -9.44 7.45 -6.42
C MET A 25 -8.03 6.90 -6.43
N VAL A 26 -7.53 6.54 -7.60
CA VAL A 26 -6.15 6.06 -7.79
C VAL A 26 -5.48 6.90 -8.84
N TYR A 27 -4.30 7.40 -8.49
CA TYR A 27 -3.42 8.13 -9.40
C TYR A 27 -2.21 7.26 -9.71
N ILE A 28 -1.91 7.08 -10.99
CA ILE A 28 -0.74 6.32 -11.44
C ILE A 28 0.11 7.23 -12.30
N TYR A 29 1.41 7.27 -12.04
CA TYR A 29 2.38 7.86 -12.95
C TYR A 29 3.29 6.75 -13.46
N ASP A 30 3.17 6.42 -14.75
CA ASP A 30 4.06 5.51 -15.46
C ASP A 30 5.30 6.31 -15.89
N TYR A 31 6.40 6.13 -15.16
CA TYR A 31 7.66 6.83 -15.43
C TYR A 31 8.28 6.47 -16.79
N PRO A 32 8.40 5.18 -17.19
CA PRO A 32 8.90 4.81 -18.51
C PRO A 32 8.18 5.50 -19.67
N THR A 33 6.84 5.54 -19.65
CA THR A 33 6.06 6.14 -20.74
C THR A 33 5.72 7.61 -20.49
N ARG A 34 6.05 8.15 -19.32
CA ARG A 34 5.71 9.50 -18.86
C ARG A 34 4.21 9.77 -18.96
N THR A 35 3.41 8.81 -18.49
CA THR A 35 1.94 8.85 -18.60
C THR A 35 1.30 8.91 -17.22
N GLN A 36 0.44 9.90 -17.01
CA GLN A 36 -0.42 10.02 -15.83
C GLN A 36 -1.75 9.34 -16.11
N PHE A 37 -2.30 8.66 -15.09
CA PHE A 37 -3.63 8.05 -15.10
C PHE A 37 -4.41 8.45 -13.84
N VAL A 38 -5.69 8.73 -14.02
CA VAL A 38 -6.67 9.03 -12.97
C VAL A 38 -7.76 7.98 -13.06
N TYR A 39 -7.95 7.21 -11.99
CA TYR A 39 -9.03 6.25 -11.85
C TYR A 39 -10.01 6.69 -10.76
N ILE A 40 -11.30 6.44 -10.99
CA ILE A 40 -12.37 6.69 -10.03
C ILE A 40 -13.23 5.43 -9.95
N ASN A 41 -13.39 4.89 -8.75
CA ASN A 41 -14.11 3.63 -8.46
C ASN A 41 -13.66 2.50 -9.40
N GLY A 42 -12.35 2.33 -9.49
CA GLY A 42 -11.71 1.29 -10.31
C GLY A 42 -11.76 1.51 -11.82
N LYS A 43 -12.43 2.56 -12.32
CA LYS A 43 -12.54 2.86 -13.74
C LYS A 43 -11.60 4.02 -14.14
N LEU A 44 -10.90 3.88 -15.26
CA LEU A 44 -10.10 4.95 -15.83
C LEU A 44 -10.99 6.14 -16.17
N ASP A 45 -10.73 7.29 -15.55
CA ASP A 45 -11.37 8.58 -15.85
C ASP A 45 -10.55 9.34 -16.88
N LYS A 46 -9.22 9.44 -16.68
CA LYS A 46 -8.34 10.18 -17.59
C LYS A 46 -6.95 9.57 -17.69
N SER A 47 -6.35 9.65 -18.86
CA SER A 47 -4.92 9.43 -19.08
C SER A 47 -4.32 10.57 -19.89
N ASN A 48 -3.08 10.95 -19.60
CA ASN A 48 -2.36 11.96 -20.37
C ASN A 48 -0.86 11.62 -20.41
N SER A 49 -0.29 11.61 -21.62
CA SER A 49 1.12 11.27 -21.86
C SER A 49 1.99 12.51 -22.02
N ASN A 50 3.31 12.33 -22.12
CA ASN A 50 4.31 13.39 -22.20
C ASN A 50 4.41 14.27 -20.95
N LYS A 51 4.04 13.73 -19.79
CA LYS A 51 4.05 14.43 -18.51
C LYS A 51 5.46 14.48 -17.92
N GLY A 52 5.81 15.57 -17.26
CA GLY A 52 7.00 15.66 -16.43
C GLY A 52 6.91 14.64 -15.31
N SER A 53 8.06 14.12 -14.87
CA SER A 53 8.08 13.34 -13.64
C SER A 53 7.72 14.25 -12.47
N TYR A 54 7.02 13.69 -11.48
CA TYR A 54 6.87 14.35 -10.20
C TYR A 54 8.27 14.68 -9.68
N LYS A 55 8.54 15.97 -9.46
CA LYS A 55 9.86 16.44 -9.01
C LYS A 55 9.99 16.47 -7.49
N GLY A 56 8.88 16.28 -6.77
CA GLY A 56 8.81 16.46 -5.33
C GLY A 56 8.88 17.93 -4.95
N ASP A 57 7.90 18.39 -4.18
CA ASP A 57 8.24 19.15 -2.97
C ASP A 57 8.03 18.19 -1.79
N SER A 58 8.76 18.38 -0.69
CA SER A 58 9.24 17.34 0.24
C SER A 58 8.21 16.61 1.13
N GLU A 59 6.99 16.29 0.69
CA GLU A 59 5.94 15.82 1.64
C GLU A 59 5.14 14.57 1.21
N VAL A 60 5.32 14.02 0.00
CA VAL A 60 4.58 12.81 -0.43
C VAL A 60 5.53 11.78 -1.05
N LEU A 61 5.66 10.63 -0.37
CA LEU A 61 6.38 9.45 -0.86
C LEU A 61 5.39 8.51 -1.57
N THR A 62 5.48 8.41 -2.90
CA THR A 62 4.70 7.42 -3.67
C THR A 62 5.63 6.38 -4.26
N VAL A 63 5.54 5.15 -3.75
CA VAL A 63 6.21 3.98 -4.34
C VAL A 63 5.17 3.16 -5.09
N SER A 64 5.42 2.83 -6.35
CA SER A 64 4.50 2.04 -7.16
C SER A 64 5.26 0.97 -7.92
N TYR A 65 4.90 -0.29 -7.67
CA TYR A 65 5.36 -1.43 -8.45
C TYR A 65 4.27 -1.82 -9.44
N THR A 66 4.51 -1.52 -10.72
CA THR A 66 3.75 -2.09 -11.82
C THR A 66 4.56 -3.23 -12.42
N SER A 67 3.90 -4.36 -12.63
CA SER A 67 4.48 -5.66 -12.95
C SER A 67 5.19 -5.70 -14.31
N ALA A 68 6.42 -5.19 -14.37
CA ALA A 68 7.29 -5.24 -15.54
C ALA A 68 8.43 -6.27 -15.33
N ASN A 69 8.11 -7.50 -14.92
CA ASN A 69 9.06 -8.62 -14.70
C ASN A 69 10.30 -8.28 -13.85
N ASN A 70 10.24 -7.23 -13.03
CA ASN A 70 11.32 -6.80 -12.16
C ASN A 70 10.74 -6.09 -10.93
N LEU A 71 11.58 -5.88 -9.94
CA LEU A 71 11.25 -5.11 -8.74
C LEU A 71 11.70 -3.65 -8.86
N LEU A 72 11.80 -3.11 -10.07
CA LEU A 72 12.19 -1.71 -10.24
C LEU A 72 11.01 -0.80 -9.91
N ASP A 73 11.28 0.28 -9.19
CA ASP A 73 10.30 1.30 -8.90
C ASP A 73 9.98 2.07 -10.19
N ASN A 74 8.69 2.11 -10.55
CA ASN A 74 8.21 2.92 -11.67
C ASN A 74 7.75 4.31 -11.21
N GLY A 75 7.84 4.57 -9.90
CA GLY A 75 7.61 5.86 -9.29
C GLY A 75 8.80 6.82 -9.41
N PRO A 76 8.61 8.09 -9.02
CA PRO A 76 9.63 9.13 -9.15
C PRO A 76 10.81 8.97 -8.18
N LEU A 77 10.74 8.04 -7.23
CA LEU A 77 11.69 7.90 -6.14
C LEU A 77 12.84 6.94 -6.49
N GLY A 78 12.63 6.02 -7.44
CA GLY A 78 13.62 5.03 -7.84
C GLY A 78 13.95 4.03 -6.73
N ILE A 79 13.04 3.80 -5.79
CA ILE A 79 13.25 2.91 -4.65
C ILE A 79 12.97 1.47 -5.08
N ASN A 80 13.94 0.86 -5.75
CA ASN A 80 13.82 -0.52 -6.23
C ASN A 80 13.66 -1.51 -5.06
N GLY A 81 12.82 -2.51 -5.27
CA GLY A 81 12.65 -3.62 -4.36
C GLY A 81 13.71 -4.71 -4.53
N ALA A 82 13.88 -5.51 -3.50
CA ALA A 82 14.70 -6.73 -3.49
C ALA A 82 13.97 -7.83 -2.73
N GLY A 83 14.18 -9.09 -3.06
CA GLY A 83 13.41 -10.17 -2.44
C GLY A 83 14.09 -11.54 -2.53
N THR A 84 13.47 -12.52 -1.90
CA THR A 84 13.89 -13.93 -1.90
C THR A 84 12.70 -14.81 -2.30
N ASN A 85 12.96 -15.85 -3.09
CA ASN A 85 11.99 -16.88 -3.51
C ASN A 85 10.64 -16.34 -4.02
N PHE A 86 10.67 -15.20 -4.75
CA PHE A 86 9.50 -14.67 -5.43
C PHE A 86 9.52 -15.06 -6.91
N GLN A 87 8.33 -15.14 -7.52
CA GLN A 87 8.20 -15.44 -8.94
C GLN A 87 7.16 -14.53 -9.60
N PHE A 88 7.50 -13.96 -10.75
CA PHE A 88 6.51 -13.29 -11.59
C PHE A 88 5.68 -14.32 -12.34
N THR A 89 4.36 -14.12 -12.37
CA THR A 89 3.39 -15.01 -13.01
C THR A 89 2.53 -14.24 -13.99
N ALA A 90 2.02 -14.89 -15.04
CA ALA A 90 1.06 -14.30 -15.96
C ALA A 90 -0.36 -14.22 -15.38
N PHE A 91 -0.56 -14.69 -14.15
CA PHE A 91 -1.85 -14.69 -13.46
C PHE A 91 -1.91 -13.54 -12.45
N GLY A 92 -1.84 -12.29 -12.91
CA GLY A 92 -2.09 -11.09 -12.09
C GLY A 92 -3.57 -10.73 -11.99
N ARG A 93 -3.91 -9.77 -11.12
CA ARG A 93 -5.23 -9.11 -11.15
C ARG A 93 -5.44 -8.41 -12.50
N ILE A 94 -4.38 -7.79 -12.97
CA ILE A 94 -4.17 -7.20 -14.29
C ILE A 94 -2.77 -7.66 -14.71
N ASP A 95 -2.62 -8.12 -15.95
CA ASP A 95 -1.36 -8.61 -16.51
C ASP A 95 -0.66 -9.67 -15.64
N GLN A 96 0.38 -9.28 -14.89
CA GLN A 96 1.23 -10.19 -14.14
C GLN A 96 1.04 -10.06 -12.63
N GLY A 97 1.24 -11.17 -11.93
CA GLY A 97 1.24 -11.25 -10.48
C GLY A 97 2.64 -11.51 -9.92
N LEU A 98 2.78 -11.36 -8.61
CA LEU A 98 3.95 -11.78 -7.85
C LEU A 98 3.53 -12.92 -6.92
N ASP A 99 4.03 -14.12 -7.20
CA ASP A 99 3.82 -15.30 -6.37
C ASP A 99 4.87 -15.37 -5.26
N LEU A 100 4.39 -15.56 -4.03
CA LEU A 100 5.17 -15.70 -2.79
C LEU A 100 4.70 -16.99 -2.10
N LEU A 101 5.15 -18.13 -2.64
CA LEU A 101 4.57 -19.46 -2.34
C LEU A 101 5.53 -20.43 -1.64
N VAL A 102 6.80 -20.04 -1.46
CA VAL A 102 7.85 -20.89 -0.88
C VAL A 102 8.38 -20.21 0.37
N ASP A 103 8.55 -20.93 1.47
CA ASP A 103 9.11 -20.36 2.70
C ASP A 103 10.66 -20.37 2.69
N PRO A 104 11.34 -19.24 2.97
CA PRO A 104 10.81 -17.87 3.03
C PRO A 104 10.53 -17.31 1.64
N SER A 105 9.48 -16.51 1.47
CA SER A 105 9.27 -15.72 0.25
C SER A 105 8.80 -14.33 0.60
N TYR A 106 9.53 -13.34 0.09
CA TYR A 106 9.22 -11.95 0.37
C TYR A 106 9.81 -11.01 -0.68
N VAL A 107 9.24 -9.82 -0.73
CA VAL A 107 9.81 -8.65 -1.41
C VAL A 107 9.87 -7.50 -0.43
N GLN A 108 10.98 -6.77 -0.45
CA GLN A 108 11.26 -5.64 0.42
C GLN A 108 11.55 -4.38 -0.36
N VAL A 109 11.19 -3.27 0.27
CA VAL A 109 11.48 -1.91 -0.15
C VAL A 109 12.01 -1.18 1.06
N THR A 110 13.15 -0.52 0.92
CA THR A 110 13.81 0.16 2.04
C THR A 110 14.07 1.63 1.72
N GLY A 111 14.24 2.46 2.75
CA GLY A 111 14.45 3.89 2.59
C GLY A 111 13.16 4.71 2.58
N LEU A 112 12.06 4.18 3.12
CA LEU A 112 10.80 4.91 3.22
C LEU A 112 10.85 5.83 4.45
N VAL A 113 11.07 7.13 4.22
CA VAL A 113 11.34 8.10 5.30
C VAL A 113 10.10 8.78 5.89
N TYR A 114 8.93 8.60 5.28
CA TYR A 114 7.67 9.21 5.73
C TYR A 114 6.59 8.19 6.12
N LEU A 115 6.80 6.90 5.82
CA LEU A 115 5.86 5.88 6.24
C LEU A 115 5.96 5.73 7.76
N ASP A 116 4.81 5.82 8.43
CA ASP A 116 4.68 5.62 9.88
C ASP A 116 5.53 6.61 10.72
N THR A 117 5.90 7.73 10.09
CA THR A 117 6.62 8.85 10.71
C THR A 117 5.62 9.79 11.36
N LYS A 118 5.97 10.29 12.54
CA LYS A 118 5.10 11.20 13.30
C LYS A 118 4.60 12.36 12.45
N ASP A 119 3.29 12.59 12.51
CA ASP A 119 2.55 13.66 11.82
C ASP A 119 2.44 13.49 10.29
N TYR A 120 2.99 12.42 9.69
CA TYR A 120 2.85 12.13 8.27
C TYR A 120 1.70 11.15 8.02
N PRO A 121 0.72 11.51 7.17
CA PRO A 121 -0.29 10.57 6.71
C PRO A 121 0.33 9.59 5.68
N TYR A 122 -0.22 8.39 5.61
CA TYR A 122 0.20 7.41 4.62
C TYR A 122 -0.99 6.59 4.12
N SER A 123 -0.78 5.93 2.98
CA SER A 123 -1.71 4.92 2.48
C SER A 123 -0.96 3.79 1.79
N VAL A 124 -1.49 2.59 1.91
CA VAL A 124 -0.99 1.41 1.21
C VAL A 124 -2.15 0.72 0.51
N ALA A 125 -1.97 0.38 -0.77
CA ALA A 125 -2.96 -0.32 -1.57
C ALA A 125 -2.33 -1.55 -2.24
N VAL A 126 -3.00 -2.69 -2.16
CA VAL A 126 -2.50 -3.96 -2.71
C VAL A 126 -3.65 -4.83 -3.21
N TRP A 127 -3.46 -5.47 -4.36
CA TRP A 127 -4.30 -6.57 -4.81
C TRP A 127 -3.67 -7.89 -4.34
N ILE A 128 -4.43 -8.70 -3.63
CA ILE A 128 -4.01 -10.02 -3.16
C ILE A 128 -4.92 -11.11 -3.72
N ARG A 129 -4.36 -12.31 -3.85
CA ARG A 129 -5.12 -13.54 -4.10
C ARG A 129 -4.64 -14.61 -3.12
N PRO A 130 -5.12 -14.58 -1.86
CA PRO A 130 -4.56 -15.40 -0.80
C PRO A 130 -4.85 -16.88 -1.03
N THR A 131 -3.85 -17.74 -0.84
CA THR A 131 -4.01 -19.21 -0.83
C THR A 131 -4.36 -19.72 0.57
N MET A 132 -3.97 -18.97 1.60
CA MET A 132 -4.29 -19.17 3.01
C MET A 132 -4.69 -17.83 3.61
N ILE A 133 -5.65 -17.84 4.52
CA ILE A 133 -6.14 -16.65 5.23
C ILE A 133 -6.08 -16.81 6.75
N THR A 134 -5.61 -17.93 7.29
CA THR A 134 -5.53 -18.11 8.75
C THR A 134 -4.11 -17.84 9.20
N ASN A 135 -3.92 -16.73 9.93
CA ASN A 135 -2.61 -16.14 10.19
C ASN A 135 -1.91 -15.66 8.90
N GLY A 136 -0.85 -14.88 9.08
CA GLY A 136 0.04 -14.45 8.01
C GLY A 136 0.05 -12.94 7.83
N THR A 137 1.25 -12.43 7.56
CA THR A 137 1.48 -11.02 7.32
C THR A 137 1.50 -10.75 5.82
N ILE A 138 0.71 -9.78 5.38
CA ILE A 138 0.73 -9.28 4.01
C ILE A 138 1.76 -8.16 3.91
N ILE A 139 1.73 -7.23 4.86
CA ILE A 139 2.62 -6.07 4.93
C ILE A 139 3.23 -5.98 6.32
N HIS A 140 4.54 -6.18 6.38
CA HIS A 140 5.36 -6.01 7.57
C HIS A 140 6.18 -4.73 7.43
N VAL A 141 6.27 -3.94 8.49
CA VAL A 141 7.09 -2.72 8.54
C VAL A 141 8.16 -2.91 9.60
N SER A 142 9.41 -2.62 9.27
CA SER A 142 10.56 -2.77 10.17
C SER A 142 11.56 -1.64 10.01
N SER A 143 12.34 -1.35 11.06
CA SER A 143 13.40 -0.33 11.00
C SER A 143 14.64 -0.77 10.22
N ASP A 144 14.76 -2.05 9.89
CA ASP A 144 15.86 -2.60 9.12
C ASP A 144 15.39 -3.78 8.25
N THR A 145 16.22 -4.20 7.29
CA THR A 145 15.84 -5.26 6.36
C THR A 145 15.77 -6.63 7.02
N ASN A 146 16.48 -6.88 8.12
CA ASN A 146 16.60 -8.19 8.76
C ASN A 146 15.68 -8.40 9.94
N ASP A 147 14.80 -7.44 10.21
CA ASP A 147 13.90 -7.41 11.35
C ASP A 147 14.62 -7.56 12.71
N THR A 148 15.73 -6.85 12.88
CA THR A 148 16.57 -6.98 14.09
C THR A 148 16.23 -6.00 15.22
N SER A 149 15.31 -5.06 14.98
CA SER A 149 14.94 -4.02 15.93
C SER A 149 13.41 -3.85 15.97
N TRP A 150 12.90 -2.63 15.81
CA TRP A 150 11.46 -2.37 15.81
C TRP A 150 10.81 -2.89 14.52
N SER A 151 9.67 -3.56 14.67
CA SER A 151 8.81 -3.92 13.55
C SER A 151 7.41 -4.31 13.98
N MET A 152 6.51 -4.33 13.00
CA MET A 152 5.12 -4.69 13.16
C MET A 152 4.48 -5.24 11.88
N SER A 153 3.52 -6.14 12.06
CA SER A 153 2.60 -6.55 11.00
C SER A 153 1.53 -5.47 10.83
N MET A 154 1.64 -4.64 9.78
CA MET A 154 0.72 -3.52 9.53
C MET A 154 -0.58 -3.99 8.86
N LEU A 155 -0.50 -5.01 7.99
CA LEU A 155 -1.66 -5.62 7.32
C LEU A 155 -1.46 -7.13 7.23
N GLY A 156 -2.47 -7.90 7.57
CA GLY A 156 -2.39 -9.35 7.56
C GLY A 156 -3.72 -10.03 7.81
N PHE A 157 -3.65 -11.32 8.10
CA PHE A 157 -4.79 -12.10 8.53
C PHE A 157 -4.65 -12.55 9.98
N THR A 158 -5.74 -12.47 10.72
CA THR A 158 -5.80 -13.01 12.08
C THR A 158 -5.91 -14.54 12.07
N SER A 159 -5.75 -15.16 13.23
CA SER A 159 -6.04 -16.60 13.41
C SER A 159 -7.46 -17.02 13.03
N ALA A 160 -8.44 -16.11 13.09
CA ALA A 160 -9.82 -16.34 12.66
C ALA A 160 -10.05 -16.09 11.15
N GLY A 161 -9.01 -15.61 10.45
CA GLY A 161 -9.00 -15.28 9.03
C GLY A 161 -9.66 -13.98 8.63
N ASN A 162 -9.88 -13.11 9.61
CA ASN A 162 -10.24 -11.72 9.38
C ASN A 162 -9.06 -10.94 8.80
N VAL A 163 -9.35 -9.91 8.01
CA VAL A 163 -8.33 -8.92 7.64
C VAL A 163 -8.05 -8.05 8.85
N GLY A 164 -6.81 -8.06 9.30
CA GLY A 164 -6.32 -7.23 10.38
C GLY A 164 -5.44 -6.11 9.84
N VAL A 165 -5.61 -4.90 10.39
CA VAL A 165 -4.71 -3.76 10.18
C VAL A 165 -4.21 -3.29 11.53
N GLN A 166 -2.95 -2.92 11.64
CA GLN A 166 -2.36 -2.31 12.82
C GLN A 166 -1.54 -1.08 12.45
N ASP A 167 -1.54 -0.09 13.33
CA ASP A 167 -0.63 1.06 13.30
C ASP A 167 -0.05 1.24 14.71
N CYS A 168 1.19 1.72 14.82
CA CYS A 168 1.90 1.81 16.09
C CYS A 168 1.91 3.25 16.62
N THR A 169 1.52 3.40 17.88
CA THR A 169 1.71 4.61 18.68
C THR A 169 2.93 4.45 19.58
N THR A 170 3.30 5.50 20.32
CA THR A 170 4.42 5.49 21.26
C THR A 170 4.32 4.42 22.35
N SER A 171 3.14 3.83 22.55
CA SER A 171 2.87 2.91 23.66
C SER A 171 2.00 1.70 23.33
N ASN A 172 1.27 1.70 22.21
CA ASN A 172 0.30 0.65 21.86
C ASN A 172 0.09 0.52 20.35
N ALA A 173 -0.37 -0.65 19.89
CA ALA A 173 -0.90 -0.82 18.54
C ALA A 173 -2.39 -0.46 18.49
N VAL A 174 -2.82 0.19 17.41
CA VAL A 174 -4.23 0.46 17.09
C VAL A 174 -4.65 -0.47 15.98
N SER A 175 -5.65 -1.32 16.25
CA SER A 175 -6.04 -2.39 15.32
C SER A 175 -7.47 -2.25 14.80
N ILE A 176 -7.67 -2.67 13.56
CA ILE A 176 -8.99 -2.84 12.91
C ILE A 176 -9.05 -4.29 12.43
N THR A 177 -10.13 -5.00 12.74
CA THR A 177 -10.32 -6.40 12.34
C THR A 177 -11.68 -6.55 11.68
N GLU A 178 -11.67 -6.89 10.39
CA GLU A 178 -12.85 -6.82 9.51
C GLU A 178 -13.04 -8.15 8.74
N PRO A 179 -14.12 -8.36 7.97
CA PRO A 179 -14.61 -9.70 7.73
C PRO A 179 -13.63 -10.56 6.93
N VAL A 180 -13.86 -11.86 7.04
CA VAL A 180 -13.09 -12.90 6.34
C VAL A 180 -13.19 -12.69 4.83
N VAL A 181 -12.05 -12.65 4.15
CA VAL A 181 -11.97 -12.63 2.68
C VAL A 181 -11.90 -14.06 2.13
N ALA A 182 -12.32 -14.27 0.89
CA ALA A 182 -12.26 -15.59 0.27
C ALA A 182 -10.82 -15.92 -0.21
N THR A 183 -10.38 -17.16 -0.03
CA THR A 183 -9.17 -17.68 -0.66
C THR A 183 -9.35 -17.83 -2.18
N GLY A 184 -8.25 -17.72 -2.93
CA GLY A 184 -8.23 -17.92 -4.39
C GLY A 184 -8.95 -16.84 -5.20
N MET A 185 -9.47 -15.79 -4.56
CA MET A 185 -10.16 -14.67 -5.18
C MET A 185 -9.32 -13.41 -5.07
N TRP A 186 -9.28 -12.63 -6.16
CA TRP A 186 -8.64 -11.32 -6.12
C TRP A 186 -9.40 -10.37 -5.22
N THR A 187 -8.70 -9.78 -4.27
CA THR A 187 -9.23 -8.82 -3.29
C THR A 187 -8.34 -7.59 -3.27
N HIS A 188 -8.94 -6.41 -3.38
CA HIS A 188 -8.23 -5.14 -3.19
C HIS A 188 -8.30 -4.75 -1.73
N LEU A 189 -7.14 -4.56 -1.11
CA LEU A 189 -7.02 -4.04 0.24
C LEU A 189 -6.39 -2.64 0.17
N THR A 190 -6.97 -1.70 0.89
CA THR A 190 -6.40 -0.37 1.05
C THR A 190 -6.43 0.01 2.51
N VAL A 191 -5.29 0.47 3.00
CA VAL A 191 -5.13 1.04 4.34
C VAL A 191 -4.75 2.51 4.16
N ALA A 192 -5.35 3.39 4.94
CA ALA A 192 -4.90 4.77 5.03
C ALA A 192 -4.94 5.24 6.48
N TYR A 193 -3.95 6.05 6.83
CA TYR A 193 -3.86 6.73 8.10
C TYR A 193 -3.64 8.22 7.87
N ALA A 194 -4.36 9.03 8.65
CA ALA A 194 -3.98 10.41 8.92
C ALA A 194 -4.47 10.76 10.32
N GLN A 195 -3.75 11.60 11.06
CA GLN A 195 -4.16 12.00 12.41
C GLN A 195 -5.60 12.58 12.44
N SER A 196 -6.00 13.33 11.42
CA SER A 196 -7.35 13.89 11.30
C SER A 196 -8.42 12.87 10.86
N ASN A 197 -8.03 11.80 10.17
CA ASN A 197 -8.94 10.86 9.52
C ASN A 197 -8.88 9.43 10.07
N GLN A 198 -8.09 9.21 11.11
CA GLN A 198 -7.90 7.92 11.78
C GLN A 198 -7.28 6.86 10.85
N LEU A 199 -7.03 5.66 11.40
CA LEU A 199 -6.69 4.49 10.59
C LEU A 199 -7.97 3.96 9.94
N ARG A 200 -7.91 3.59 8.67
CA ARG A 200 -9.06 3.07 7.92
C ARG A 200 -8.68 1.93 7.01
N LEU A 201 -9.58 0.97 6.89
CA LEU A 201 -9.48 -0.19 6.00
C LEU A 201 -10.61 -0.18 4.97
N TRP A 202 -10.24 -0.35 3.70
CA TRP A 202 -11.15 -0.66 2.60
C TRP A 202 -10.86 -2.04 2.05
N ILE A 203 -11.91 -2.78 1.73
CA ILE A 203 -11.85 -4.06 1.02
C ILE A 203 -12.76 -3.93 -0.21
N ASN A 204 -12.20 -4.16 -1.40
CA ASN A 204 -12.92 -4.01 -2.68
C ASN A 204 -13.73 -2.70 -2.75
N GLU A 205 -13.05 -1.58 -2.47
CA GLU A 205 -13.58 -0.20 -2.55
C GLU A 205 -14.65 0.15 -1.49
N THR A 206 -15.04 -0.78 -0.63
CA THR A 206 -15.97 -0.55 0.49
C THR A 206 -15.19 -0.28 1.77
N VAL A 207 -15.54 0.77 2.51
CA VAL A 207 -15.00 1.02 3.87
C VAL A 207 -15.51 -0.08 4.78
N TYR A 208 -14.61 -0.78 5.46
CA TYR A 208 -14.98 -1.81 6.43
C TYR A 208 -14.75 -1.37 7.87
N GLY A 209 -13.62 -0.73 8.16
CA GLY A 209 -13.30 -0.33 9.52
C GLY A 209 -12.60 1.02 9.60
N THR A 210 -12.82 1.68 10.74
CA THR A 210 -12.11 2.90 11.16
C THR A 210 -11.69 2.73 12.61
N SER A 211 -10.49 3.16 12.98
CA SER A 211 -10.08 3.09 14.38
C SER A 211 -11.01 3.95 15.25
N SER A 212 -11.33 3.47 16.44
CA SER A 212 -12.28 4.12 17.35
C SER A 212 -11.78 5.48 17.88
N THR A 213 -10.47 5.68 17.90
CA THR A 213 -9.83 6.89 18.41
C THR A 213 -8.92 7.52 17.36
N ILE A 214 -8.79 8.85 17.45
CA ILE A 214 -7.68 9.57 16.83
C ILE A 214 -6.42 9.27 17.63
N PHE A 215 -5.33 9.00 16.92
CA PHE A 215 -4.03 8.75 17.51
C PHE A 215 -2.94 9.35 16.63
N THR A 216 -1.76 9.55 17.21
CA THR A 216 -0.55 9.91 16.49
C THR A 216 0.24 8.64 16.25
N SER A 217 0.39 8.25 14.99
CA SER A 217 1.37 7.25 14.57
C SER A 217 2.75 7.76 14.97
N SER A 218 3.56 6.89 15.51
CA SER A 218 4.92 7.24 15.90
C SER A 218 5.77 5.98 15.86
N THR A 219 6.46 5.82 14.76
CA THR A 219 7.49 4.79 14.67
C THR A 219 8.83 5.42 14.36
N ALA A 220 9.84 4.56 14.37
CA ALA A 220 11.25 4.91 14.49
C ALA A 220 11.59 6.16 13.67
N ASP A 221 12.31 7.11 14.28
CA ASP A 221 12.90 8.29 13.63
C ASP A 221 14.02 7.86 12.63
N ALA A 222 13.73 6.91 11.75
CA ALA A 222 14.62 6.22 10.85
C ALA A 222 13.84 5.74 9.60
N PRO A 223 14.51 5.60 8.44
CA PRO A 223 13.87 5.04 7.26
C PRO A 223 13.35 3.63 7.53
N VAL A 224 12.10 3.36 7.17
CA VAL A 224 11.49 2.03 7.35
C VAL A 224 11.66 1.16 6.12
N THR A 225 11.64 -0.14 6.36
CA THR A 225 11.56 -1.19 5.36
C THR A 225 10.15 -1.77 5.37
N VAL A 226 9.51 -1.81 4.20
CA VAL A 226 8.26 -2.54 3.98
C VAL A 226 8.60 -3.89 3.38
N THR A 227 8.07 -4.95 3.95
CA THR A 227 8.15 -6.32 3.45
C THR A 227 6.76 -6.80 3.07
N LEU A 228 6.63 -7.30 1.84
CA LEU A 228 5.47 -8.05 1.39
C LEU A 228 5.71 -9.53 1.67
N ALA A 229 4.72 -10.18 2.29
CA ALA A 229 4.69 -11.59 2.70
C ALA A 229 5.55 -11.97 3.92
N ASP A 230 5.66 -13.28 4.15
CA ASP A 230 6.26 -13.91 5.32
C ASP A 230 7.78 -13.85 5.25
N ARG A 231 8.35 -12.96 6.07
CA ARG A 231 9.75 -13.04 6.48
C ARG A 231 9.75 -13.69 7.85
N TRP A 232 10.54 -14.76 7.97
CA TRP A 232 10.80 -15.54 9.17
C TRP A 232 10.52 -14.79 10.48
N TYR A 233 9.69 -15.43 11.31
CA TYR A 233 9.18 -15.09 12.64
C TYR A 233 7.72 -14.63 12.66
N ASP A 234 6.87 -15.54 13.16
CA ASP A 234 5.49 -15.33 13.63
C ASP A 234 5.39 -14.10 14.55
N LYS A 235 5.26 -12.91 13.98
CA LYS A 235 4.61 -11.79 14.68
C LYS A 235 3.13 -11.87 14.32
N ASN A 236 2.46 -12.77 15.04
CA ASN A 236 1.04 -13.07 14.88
C ASN A 236 0.18 -11.79 14.83
N PHE A 237 -0.85 -11.86 14.00
CA PHE A 237 -2.00 -10.97 14.00
C PHE A 237 -3.12 -11.51 14.88
#